data_AF-A0A6P1CDF5-F1
#
_entry.id   AF-A0A6P1CDF5-F1
#
_cell.length_a   1.000
_cell.length_b   1.000
_cell.length_c   1.000
_cell.angle_alpha   90.00
_cell.angle_beta   90.00
_cell.angle_gamma   90.00
#
_symmetry.space_group_name_H-M   'P 1'
#
loop_
_entity.id
_entity.type
_entity.pdbx_description
1 polymer ?
#
loop_
_entity_poly.entity_id
_entity_poly.type
_entity_poly.pdbx_seq_one_letter_code
_entity_poly.pdbx_strand_id
1 'polypeptide(L)'
;MVGLSIDPRVRLSIELALAGTSAGQPLLAKQEEAGRALGMTGAEMDVARRGSSFDFKISVAISLALDACRESRQRALCAGLSVEACAEIERIAQAIRANPINFDIWRDAP
;
A
#
# COMPACT_ATOMS: atom_id res chain seq x y z
N MET A 1 5.31 15.88 -16.21
CA MET A 1 6.11 14.81 -15.59
C MET A 1 5.19 13.63 -15.38
N VAL A 2 5.39 12.54 -16.12
CA VAL A 2 4.56 11.33 -16.02
C VAL A 2 4.80 10.75 -14.62
N GLY A 3 3.74 10.68 -13.82
CA GLY A 3 3.81 10.19 -12.46
C GLY A 3 4.44 8.80 -12.44
N LEU A 4 5.41 8.62 -11.55
CA LEU A 4 6.04 7.35 -11.18
C LEU A 4 5.02 6.46 -10.45
N SER A 5 3.86 6.24 -11.06
CA SER A 5 2.74 5.59 -10.40
C SER A 5 3.05 4.12 -10.25
N ILE A 6 3.39 3.71 -9.03
CA ILE A 6 3.26 2.31 -8.63
C ILE A 6 1.84 1.84 -8.96
N ASP A 7 1.73 0.56 -9.33
CA ASP A 7 0.45 -0.03 -9.70
C ASP A 7 -0.63 0.27 -8.63
N PRO A 8 -1.86 0.64 -9.04
CA PRO A 8 -2.92 1.00 -8.08
C PRO A 8 -3.25 -0.09 -7.06
N ARG A 9 -3.13 -1.38 -7.42
CA ARG A 9 -3.31 -2.50 -6.46
C ARG A 9 -2.14 -2.58 -5.49
N VAL A 10 -0.91 -2.34 -5.94
CA VAL A 10 0.27 -2.25 -5.04
C VAL A 10 0.06 -1.11 -4.03
N ARG A 11 -0.35 0.06 -4.51
CA ARG A 11 -0.63 1.22 -3.65
C ARG A 11 -1.72 0.92 -2.62
N LEU A 12 -2.87 0.40 -3.06
CA LEU A 12 -3.97 0.08 -2.13
C LEU A 12 -3.56 -0.99 -1.12
N SER A 13 -2.76 -1.99 -1.52
CA SER A 13 -2.26 -3.03 -0.62
C SER A 13 -1.33 -2.46 0.47
N ILE A 14 -0.49 -1.47 0.13
CA ILE A 14 0.34 -0.74 1.09
C ILE A 14 -0.53 0.08 2.06
N GLU A 15 -1.53 0.79 1.55
CA GLU A 15 -2.47 1.57 2.37
C GLU A 15 -3.24 0.68 3.35
N LEU A 16 -3.71 -0.50 2.90
CA LEU A 16 -4.34 -1.52 3.75
C LEU A 16 -3.40 -2.01 4.85
N ALA A 17 -2.15 -2.33 4.49
CA ALA A 17 -1.15 -2.81 5.44
C ALA A 17 -0.80 -1.78 6.51
N LEU A 18 -0.64 -0.51 6.12
CA LEU A 18 -0.30 0.58 7.04
C LEU A 18 -1.48 0.98 7.94
N ALA A 19 -2.72 0.88 7.45
CA ALA A 19 -3.91 1.05 8.27
C ALA A 19 -4.09 -0.10 9.27
N GLY A 20 -3.68 -1.32 8.88
CA GLY A 20 -3.78 -2.53 9.68
C GLY A 20 -5.22 -2.92 9.99
N THR A 21 -5.42 -3.73 11.02
CA THR A 21 -6.75 -4.17 11.48
C THR A 21 -7.47 -3.14 12.35
N SER A 22 -6.80 -2.04 12.71
CA SER A 22 -7.31 -1.00 13.61
C SER A 22 -7.99 0.15 12.86
N ALA A 23 -8.17 0.01 11.55
CA ALA A 23 -8.85 0.99 10.71
C ALA A 23 -10.28 1.24 11.18
N GLY A 24 -10.68 2.52 11.28
CA GLY A 24 -12.05 2.90 11.61
C GLY A 24 -13.06 2.45 10.54
N GLN A 25 -14.32 2.28 10.93
CA GLN A 25 -15.40 1.82 10.02
C GLN A 25 -15.52 2.63 8.71
N PRO A 26 -15.42 3.98 8.70
CA PRO A 26 -15.44 4.75 7.46
C PRO A 26 -14.25 4.48 6.54
N LEU A 27 -13.09 4.16 7.13
CA LEU A 27 -11.86 3.82 6.38
C LEU A 27 -12.01 2.49 5.66
N LEU A 28 -12.50 1.50 6.41
CA LEU A 28 -12.73 0.15 5.88
C LEU A 28 -13.70 0.18 4.70
N ALA A 29 -14.84 0.86 4.82
CA ALA A 29 -15.84 0.91 3.74
C ALA A 29 -15.27 1.49 2.43
N LYS A 30 -14.46 2.55 2.53
CA LYS A 30 -13.84 3.17 1.34
C LYS A 30 -12.73 2.31 0.75
N GLN A 31 -11.95 1.64 1.58
CA GLN A 31 -10.94 0.69 1.12
C GLN A 31 -11.60 -0.50 0.39
N GLU A 32 -12.72 -1.02 0.92
CA GLU A 32 -13.51 -2.08 0.27
C GLU A 32 -14.02 -1.64 -1.11
N GLU A 33 -14.57 -0.43 -1.21
CA GLU A 33 -15.00 0.13 -2.50
C GLU A 33 -13.83 0.26 -3.49
N ALA A 34 -12.70 0.80 -3.03
CA ALA A 34 -11.49 0.93 -3.85
C ALA A 34 -10.94 -0.43 -4.29
N GLY A 35 -10.94 -1.43 -3.40
CA GLY A 35 -10.48 -2.78 -3.69
C GLY A 35 -11.35 -3.45 -4.74
N ARG A 36 -12.67 -3.36 -4.60
CA ARG A 36 -13.64 -3.86 -5.60
C ARG A 36 -13.46 -3.20 -6.96
N ALA A 37 -13.27 -1.88 -7.00
CA ALA A 37 -13.02 -1.16 -8.24
C ALA A 37 -11.73 -1.62 -8.96
N LEU A 38 -10.75 -2.13 -8.20
CA LEU A 38 -9.51 -2.71 -8.73
C LEU A 38 -9.59 -4.23 -8.97
N GLY A 39 -10.75 -4.85 -8.78
CA GLY A 39 -10.94 -6.29 -8.90
C GLY A 39 -10.22 -7.10 -7.82
N MET A 40 -9.99 -6.53 -6.64
CA MET A 40 -9.46 -7.25 -5.48
C MET A 40 -10.59 -7.97 -4.75
N THR A 41 -10.30 -9.19 -4.32
CA THR A 41 -11.18 -9.97 -3.45
C THR A 41 -11.03 -9.52 -2.00
N GLY A 42 -12.07 -9.74 -1.18
CA GLY A 42 -11.99 -9.48 0.25
C GLY A 42 -10.85 -10.25 0.93
N ALA A 43 -10.53 -11.46 0.46
CA ALA A 43 -9.40 -12.25 0.96
C ALA A 43 -8.05 -11.59 0.67
N GLU A 44 -7.84 -11.06 -0.55
CA GLU A 44 -6.62 -10.31 -0.89
C GLU A 44 -6.48 -9.06 -0.03
N MET A 45 -7.60 -8.37 0.23
CA MET A 45 -7.62 -7.19 1.08
C MET A 45 -7.31 -7.51 2.55
N ASP A 46 -7.88 -8.58 3.09
CA ASP A 46 -7.61 -9.02 4.46
C ASP A 46 -6.16 -9.47 4.65
N VAL A 47 -5.57 -10.12 3.65
CA VAL A 47 -4.15 -10.48 3.68
C VAL A 47 -3.27 -9.22 3.62
N ALA A 48 -3.63 -8.22 2.80
CA ALA A 48 -2.95 -6.93 2.76
C ALA A 48 -3.00 -6.21 4.12
N ARG A 49 -4.15 -6.18 4.80
CA ARG A 49 -4.29 -5.63 6.16
C ARG A 49 -3.39 -6.30 7.21
N ARG A 50 -3.08 -7.58 7.01
CA ARG A 50 -2.15 -8.35 7.85
C ARG A 50 -0.68 -8.13 7.46
N GLY A 51 -0.41 -7.26 6.49
CA GLY A 51 0.93 -6.92 6.06
C GLY A 51 1.53 -7.88 5.04
N SER A 52 0.72 -8.58 4.25
CA SER A 52 1.21 -9.55 3.25
C SER A 52 0.38 -9.52 1.96
N SER A 53 0.74 -10.33 0.96
CA SER A 53 -0.05 -10.54 -0.25
C SER A 53 0.21 -11.94 -0.81
N PHE A 54 -0.75 -12.48 -1.57
CA PHE A 54 -0.53 -13.70 -2.33
C PHE A 54 0.45 -13.50 -3.51
N ASP A 55 0.56 -12.26 -4.00
CA ASP A 55 1.57 -11.90 -4.98
C ASP A 55 2.89 -11.58 -4.29
N PHE A 56 3.97 -12.24 -4.72
CA PHE A 56 5.30 -12.07 -4.13
C PHE A 56 5.82 -10.63 -4.23
N LYS A 57 5.66 -9.96 -5.38
CA LYS A 57 6.14 -8.59 -5.57
C LYS A 57 5.34 -7.63 -4.70
N ILE A 58 4.02 -7.81 -4.61
CA ILE A 58 3.17 -7.01 -3.71
C ILE A 58 3.55 -7.25 -2.26
N SER A 59 3.79 -8.50 -1.84
CA SER A 59 4.20 -8.82 -0.46
C SER A 59 5.54 -8.17 -0.09
N VAL A 60 6.50 -8.13 -1.02
CA VAL A 60 7.78 -7.44 -0.81
C VAL A 60 7.60 -5.91 -0.76
N ALA A 61 6.74 -5.35 -1.60
CA ALA A 61 6.39 -3.93 -1.56
C ALA A 61 5.74 -3.53 -0.22
N ILE A 62 4.80 -4.34 0.28
CA ILE A 62 4.18 -4.15 1.60
C ILE A 62 5.24 -4.23 2.70
N SER A 63 6.13 -5.22 2.63
CA SER A 63 7.21 -5.38 3.61
C SER A 63 8.12 -4.14 3.66
N LEU A 64 8.46 -3.56 2.49
CA LEU A 64 9.22 -2.31 2.40
C LEU A 64 8.47 -1.13 3.03
N ALA A 65 7.16 -1.04 2.80
CA ALA A 65 6.35 0.04 3.38
C ALA A 65 6.20 -0.07 4.91
N LEU A 66 6.08 -1.30 5.44
CA LEU A 66 5.93 -1.57 6.87
C LEU A 66 7.24 -1.42 7.65
N ASP A 67 8.38 -1.69 7.01
CA ASP A 67 9.69 -1.51 7.63
C ASP A 67 10.69 -0.98 6.60
N ALA A 68 10.74 0.35 6.43
CA ALA A 68 11.62 0.99 5.47
C ALA A 68 13.06 1.05 6.01
N CYS A 69 13.85 0.02 5.69
CA CYS A 69 15.24 -0.13 6.09
C CYS A 69 16.10 -0.62 4.92
N ARG A 70 17.43 -0.62 5.08
CA ARG A 70 18.35 -1.04 4.01
C ARG A 70 18.06 -2.47 3.53
N GLU A 71 17.69 -3.36 4.44
CA GLU A 71 17.44 -4.77 4.14
C GLU A 71 16.14 -4.97 3.35
N SER A 72 15.04 -4.34 3.77
CA SER A 72 13.76 -4.41 3.05
C SER A 72 13.87 -3.77 1.66
N ARG A 73 14.62 -2.66 1.55
CA ARG A 73 14.90 -2.03 0.26
C ARG A 73 15.71 -2.94 -0.65
N GLN A 74 16.75 -3.59 -0.13
CA GLN A 74 17.53 -4.55 -0.92
C GLN A 74 16.68 -5.73 -1.39
N ARG A 75 15.81 -6.26 -0.53
CA ARG A 75 14.87 -7.33 -0.91
C ARG A 75 13.91 -6.89 -2.03
N ALA A 76 13.41 -5.66 -1.98
CA ALA A 76 12.57 -5.09 -3.04
C ALA A 76 13.29 -5.01 -4.39
N LEU A 77 14.54 -4.54 -4.40
CA LEU A 77 15.37 -4.53 -5.61
C LEU A 77 15.62 -5.94 -6.15
N CYS A 78 15.94 -6.91 -5.28
CA CYS A 78 16.13 -8.31 -5.67
C CYS A 78 14.84 -8.95 -6.22
N ALA A 79 13.66 -8.49 -5.77
CA ALA A 79 12.37 -8.92 -6.29
C ALA A 79 11.99 -8.24 -7.63
N GLY A 80 12.85 -7.36 -8.14
CA GLY A 80 12.69 -6.68 -9.42
C GLY A 80 11.87 -5.40 -9.35
N LEU A 81 11.70 -4.79 -8.17
CA LEU A 81 11.20 -3.42 -8.06
C LEU A 81 12.31 -2.45 -8.48
N SER A 82 11.95 -1.37 -9.17
CA SER A 82 12.90 -0.34 -9.54
C SER A 82 13.26 0.55 -8.34
N VAL A 83 14.38 1.27 -8.44
CA VAL A 83 14.82 2.22 -7.39
C VAL A 83 13.75 3.30 -7.16
N GLU A 84 13.09 3.72 -8.24
CA GLU A 84 12.02 4.69 -8.23
C GLU A 84 10.77 4.16 -7.53
N ALA A 85 10.36 2.92 -7.83
CA ALA A 85 9.23 2.27 -7.17
C ALA A 85 9.49 2.13 -5.66
N CYS A 86 10.71 1.75 -5.26
CA CYS A 86 11.10 1.68 -3.85
C CYS A 86 11.01 3.07 -3.18
N ALA A 87 11.51 4.12 -3.83
CA ALA A 87 11.45 5.49 -3.29
C ALA A 87 10.00 6.01 -3.19
N GLU A 88 9.14 5.65 -4.14
CA GLU A 88 7.71 5.96 -4.10
C GLU A 88 7.01 5.30 -2.91
N ILE A 89 7.25 3.99 -2.71
CA ILE A 89 6.69 3.20 -1.62
C ILE A 89 7.09 3.77 -0.26
N GLU A 90 8.37 4.09 -0.08
CA GLU A 90 8.89 4.68 1.16
C GLU A 90 8.26 6.05 1.43
N ARG A 91 8.08 6.88 0.39
CA ARG A 91 7.43 8.19 0.53
C ARG A 91 5.97 8.06 0.93
N ILE A 92 5.23 7.14 0.32
CA ILE A 92 3.83 6.83 0.69
C ILE A 92 3.77 6.37 2.15
N ALA A 93 4.65 5.47 2.55
CA ALA A 93 4.71 4.97 3.92
C ALA A 93 4.99 6.09 4.93
N GLN A 94 5.94 6.97 4.63
CA GLN A 94 6.25 8.13 5.48
C GLN A 94 5.06 9.10 5.56
N ALA A 95 4.40 9.39 4.44
CA ALA A 95 3.25 10.29 4.42
C ALA A 95 2.09 9.77 5.28
N ILE A 96 1.75 8.48 5.16
CA ILE A 96 0.68 7.86 5.94
C ILE A 96 1.02 7.82 7.44
N ARG A 97 2.28 7.52 7.79
CA ARG A 97 2.72 7.53 9.20
C ARG A 97 2.74 8.93 9.81
N ALA A 98 3.16 9.93 9.04
CA ALA A 98 3.18 11.33 9.46
C ALA A 98 1.76 11.89 9.64
N ASN A 99 0.78 11.32 8.92
CA ASN A 99 -0.60 11.78 8.98
C ASN A 99 -1.62 10.64 8.89
N PRO A 100 -1.81 9.86 9.97
CA PRO A 100 -2.71 8.71 9.96
C PRO A 100 -4.19 9.10 9.85
N ILE A 101 -4.54 10.36 10.15
CA ILE A 101 -5.91 10.90 10.12
C ILE A 101 -6.19 11.58 8.77
N ASN A 102 -5.18 12.19 8.13
CA ASN A 102 -5.30 12.79 6.81
C ASN A 102 -4.71 11.86 5.73
N PHE A 103 -5.50 10.85 5.37
CA PHE A 103 -5.46 10.32 4.01
C PHE A 103 -5.97 11.43 3.07
N ASP A 104 -5.17 12.47 2.79
CA ASP A 104 -5.62 13.76 2.22
C ASP A 104 -6.37 13.68 0.87
N ILE A 105 -6.59 12.49 0.30
CA ILE A 105 -7.44 12.27 -0.87
C ILE A 105 -8.11 10.91 -0.71
N TRP A 106 -9.36 10.85 -0.23
CA TRP A 106 -10.18 9.64 -0.33
C TRP A 106 -10.82 9.48 -1.73
N ARG A 107 -10.15 10.05 -2.75
CA ARG A 107 -10.63 10.49 -4.09
C ARG A 107 -11.84 11.41 -3.96
N ASP A 108 -11.76 12.67 -4.39
CA ASP A 108 -12.85 13.65 -4.29
C ASP A 108 -14.23 13.00 -4.51
N ALA A 109 -15.10 13.02 -3.50
CA ALA A 109 -16.52 12.72 -3.68
C ALA A 109 -17.18 13.91 -4.40
N PRO A 110 -18.13 13.74 -5.35
CA PRO A 110 -18.91 12.55 -5.71
C PRO A 110 -18.34 11.65 -6.81
#